data_AF-A0A8W7P7B5-F1
#
_entry.id   AF-A0A8W7P7B5-F1
#
_cell.length_a   1.000
_cell.length_b   1.000
_cell.length_c   1.000
_cell.angle_alpha   90.00
_cell.angle_beta   90.00
_cell.angle_gamma   90.00
#
_symmetry.space_group_name_H-M   'P 1'
#
loop_
_entity.id
_entity.type
_entity.pdbx_description
1 polymer ?
#
loop_
_entity_poly.entity_id
_entity_poly.type
_entity_poly.pdbx_seq_one_letter_code
_entity_poly.pdbx_strand_id
1 'polypeptide(L)'
;LCVGLFATGMNFLKSGLQTVLGSQQPNQAPSGAETVELLVERVTSSTLLEDRRDACRALKALSKKYRIEVGIGMNAMLQVLENDRTDCEIIGYCLDTLCHVTSPEQFEEEEDNPNVTANIGEQFTEIFIKNSDNVCLVLACLEEYDFRVRWAAIKLLTNLLANRPKEIQEIVLVSPMGVSKMMDLLIDSREVIRNDALLLMIQLTKGNGNIQKIVAFENAFDRLLDVIKEEGCSDGGIVVEDCLILMLNLLKNNPSNQQFFKEGSYIQRLAPMLELSTDQDQAGMSPQKVSNLHCMLQVVRALVCPSNPQQALQQQLAHQEAKVRELSGALEQSQSSNAQLQDQNILLKAQLQAAADLRQQTLSSSASSPLHLLPAQGDHQQEVLEKRLSMLSLEQQTDRAKLAYYESENSRLLGELDQLRTRVSVAEGKANESGTELDKLRKDQEDLLELLTDQESKMQRYRMELKRVTGQSFDEDDDVDDELQAIEANDGEGKDAPSMANSSNHPGGFVC
;
A
#
# COMPACT_ATOMS: atom_id res chain seq x y z
N LEU A 1 44.86 20.89 -14.36
CA LEU A 1 45.46 22.21 -14.03
C LEU A 1 44.33 23.13 -13.59
N CYS A 2 44.49 23.76 -12.43
CA CYS A 2 43.51 24.56 -11.67
C CYS A 2 42.53 23.78 -10.77
N VAL A 3 43.07 23.12 -9.74
CA VAL A 3 42.47 23.03 -8.40
C VAL A 3 43.63 23.23 -7.42
N GLY A 4 43.59 24.31 -6.63
CA GLY A 4 44.69 24.62 -5.70
C GLY A 4 44.82 26.11 -5.43
N LEU A 5 43.88 26.68 -4.70
CA LEU A 5 44.02 27.97 -4.00
C LEU A 5 42.78 28.13 -3.14
N PHE A 6 42.88 27.83 -1.84
CA PHE A 6 42.18 28.49 -0.72
C PHE A 6 42.48 27.70 0.57
N ALA A 7 43.71 27.81 1.06
CA ALA A 7 44.08 27.41 2.41
C ALA A 7 45.34 28.17 2.81
N THR A 8 45.20 29.43 3.24
CA THR A 8 46.21 30.15 4.02
C THR A 8 45.64 31.48 4.47
N GLY A 9 45.19 31.54 5.72
CA GLY A 9 44.78 32.79 6.34
C GLY A 9 43.90 32.58 7.57
N MET A 10 44.52 32.25 8.71
CA MET A 10 44.13 32.62 10.09
C MET A 10 44.83 31.69 11.10
N ASN A 11 46.13 31.88 11.29
CA ASN A 11 46.92 31.21 12.33
C ASN A 11 47.88 32.19 13.04
N PHE A 12 47.38 33.38 13.40
CA PHE A 12 48.15 34.33 14.20
C PHE A 12 47.18 35.13 15.08
N LEU A 13 46.76 34.58 16.22
CA LEU A 13 46.24 35.32 17.40
C LEU A 13 45.85 34.43 18.61
N LYS A 14 46.50 33.27 18.84
CA LYS A 14 46.19 32.43 20.03
C LYS A 14 47.43 31.82 20.69
N SER A 15 48.44 32.64 20.97
CA SER A 15 49.62 32.23 21.77
C SER A 15 50.05 33.32 22.75
N GLY A 16 49.14 33.72 23.62
CA GLY A 16 49.44 34.79 24.57
C GLY A 16 48.42 34.89 25.69
N LEU A 17 48.24 33.80 26.45
CA LEU A 17 47.72 33.76 27.83
C LEU A 17 47.65 32.29 28.30
N GLN A 18 48.81 31.65 28.41
CA GLN A 18 48.99 30.46 29.25
C GLN A 18 49.92 30.84 30.38
N THR A 19 49.37 31.29 31.49
CA THR A 19 50.08 31.27 32.78
C THR A 19 49.06 31.10 33.89
N VAL A 20 49.27 30.05 34.69
CA VAL A 20 48.64 29.73 35.99
C VAL A 20 47.28 29.02 35.94
N LEU A 21 47.29 27.71 35.66
CA LEU A 21 46.64 26.63 36.45
C LEU A 21 46.66 25.32 35.64
N GLY A 22 47.33 24.29 36.17
CA GLY A 22 47.16 22.89 35.79
C GLY A 22 47.62 22.48 34.39
N SER A 23 48.70 21.73 34.31
CA SER A 23 49.14 21.04 33.08
C SER A 23 48.12 19.99 32.62
N GLN A 24 47.41 20.26 31.53
CA GLN A 24 46.86 19.20 30.67
C GLN A 24 47.77 19.02 29.45
N GLN A 25 48.01 17.75 29.12
CA GLN A 25 48.84 17.29 28.00
C GLN A 25 48.36 17.86 26.65
N PRO A 26 49.24 17.96 25.64
CA PRO A 26 48.93 18.64 24.37
C PRO A 26 47.90 17.88 23.53
N ASN A 27 46.79 18.55 23.20
CA ASN A 27 45.84 18.33 22.10
C ASN A 27 45.87 16.96 21.40
N GLN A 28 45.09 15.99 21.89
CA GLN A 28 44.36 15.11 20.97
C GLN A 28 43.18 15.91 20.43
N ALA A 29 42.97 15.91 19.11
CA ALA A 29 41.76 16.48 18.54
C ALA A 29 40.55 15.72 19.13
N PRO A 30 39.46 16.40 19.51
CA PRO A 30 38.28 15.73 20.07
C PRO A 30 37.80 14.66 19.10
N SER A 31 37.31 13.54 19.66
CA SER A 31 36.68 12.49 18.86
C SER A 31 35.52 13.06 18.05
N GLY A 32 35.17 12.41 16.94
CA GLY A 32 34.01 12.81 16.13
C GLY A 32 32.72 12.86 16.96
N ALA A 33 32.54 11.89 17.85
CA ALA A 33 31.40 11.83 18.78
C ALA A 33 31.39 12.99 19.78
N GLU A 34 32.53 13.28 20.43
CA GLU A 34 32.68 14.41 21.36
C GLU A 34 32.43 15.75 20.66
N THR A 35 32.86 15.87 19.40
CA THR A 35 32.63 17.06 18.59
C THR A 35 31.13 17.25 18.32
N VAL A 36 30.40 16.18 18.01
CA VAL A 36 28.94 16.23 17.83
C VAL A 36 28.24 16.64 19.12
N GLU A 37 28.63 16.06 20.26
CA GLU A 37 28.03 16.38 21.57
C GLU A 37 28.20 17.87 21.92
N LEU A 38 29.41 18.42 21.76
CA LEU A 38 29.67 19.85 21.98
C LEU A 38 28.86 20.76 21.05
N LEU A 39 28.63 20.34 19.80
CA LEU A 39 27.80 21.08 18.86
C LEU A 39 26.32 21.05 19.26
N VAL A 40 25.81 19.91 19.72
CA VAL A 40 24.43 19.76 20.24
C VAL A 40 24.25 20.63 21.49
N GLU A 41 25.22 20.62 22.41
CA GLU A 41 25.21 21.50 23.58
C GLU A 41 25.20 22.98 23.17
N ARG A 42 25.99 23.37 22.16
CA ARG A 42 26.01 24.76 21.66
C ARG A 42 24.67 25.18 21.05
N VAL A 43 24.00 24.29 20.33
CA VAL A 43 22.66 24.56 19.76
C VAL A 43 21.64 24.83 20.86
N THR A 44 21.69 24.06 21.95
CA THR A 44 20.71 24.17 23.05
C THR A 44 21.02 25.29 24.04
N SER A 45 22.30 25.57 24.32
CA SER A 45 22.72 26.52 25.35
C SER A 45 23.00 27.93 24.82
N SER A 46 23.34 28.10 23.54
CA SER A 46 23.73 29.41 23.02
C SER A 46 22.54 30.36 22.86
N THR A 47 22.70 31.57 23.38
CA THR A 47 21.71 32.65 23.25
C THR A 47 21.82 33.38 21.90
N LEU A 48 22.99 33.36 21.25
CA LEU A 48 23.21 34.03 19.97
C LEU A 48 22.76 33.14 18.80
N LEU A 49 21.92 33.70 17.93
CA LEU A 49 21.42 33.01 16.73
C LEU A 49 22.55 32.57 15.79
N GLU A 50 23.57 33.42 15.61
CA GLU A 50 24.72 33.11 14.74
C GLU A 50 25.48 31.87 15.22
N ASP A 51 25.68 31.75 16.54
CA ASP A 51 26.35 30.60 17.15
C ASP A 51 25.53 29.31 16.99
N ARG A 52 24.20 29.37 17.19
CA ARG A 52 23.31 28.23 16.96
C ARG A 52 23.32 27.84 15.48
N ARG A 53 23.27 28.82 14.58
CA ARG A 53 23.26 28.59 13.13
C ARG A 53 24.55 27.91 12.65
N ASP A 54 25.70 28.39 13.11
CA ASP A 54 26.99 27.79 12.79
C ASP A 54 27.11 26.36 13.33
N ALA A 55 26.58 26.11 14.54
CA ALA A 55 26.53 24.78 15.11
C ALA A 55 25.62 23.84 14.29
N CYS A 56 24.42 24.28 13.89
CA CYS A 56 23.53 23.51 13.01
C CYS A 56 24.16 23.23 11.63
N ARG A 57 24.90 24.20 11.07
CA ARG A 57 25.63 23.99 9.81
C ARG A 57 26.71 22.92 9.95
N ALA A 58 27.44 22.93 11.07
CA ALA A 58 28.45 21.92 11.37
C ALA A 58 27.82 20.53 11.61
N LEU A 59 26.72 20.46 12.35
CA LEU A 59 25.98 19.20 12.57
C LEU A 59 25.48 18.60 11.25
N LYS A 60 24.92 19.42 10.35
CA LYS A 60 24.54 18.97 9.00
C LYS A 60 25.71 18.34 8.24
N ALA A 61 26.92 18.90 8.35
CA ALA A 61 28.09 18.38 7.65
C ALA A 61 28.59 17.04 8.23
N LEU A 62 28.36 16.81 9.53
CA LEU A 62 28.77 15.60 10.23
C LEU A 62 27.71 14.49 10.22
N SER A 63 26.44 14.83 9.97
CA SER A 63 25.30 13.93 10.20
C SER A 63 25.24 12.69 9.30
N LYS A 64 25.97 12.66 8.18
CA LYS A 64 26.10 11.44 7.37
C LYS A 64 27.14 10.46 7.93
N LYS A 65 28.24 10.99 8.47
CA LYS A 65 29.35 10.17 8.99
C LYS A 65 29.11 9.73 10.44
N TYR A 66 28.54 10.63 11.25
CA TYR A 66 28.26 10.44 12.67
C TYR A 66 26.75 10.45 12.92
N ARG A 67 26.04 9.66 12.12
CA ARG A 67 24.58 9.69 12.07
C ARG A 67 23.93 9.26 13.38
N ILE A 68 24.52 8.29 14.08
CA ILE A 68 24.02 7.81 15.37
C ILE A 68 24.13 8.92 16.42
N GLU A 69 25.31 9.52 16.54
CA GLU A 69 25.60 10.57 17.50
C GLU A 69 24.74 11.81 17.25
N VAL A 70 24.61 12.22 15.99
CA VAL A 70 23.74 13.34 15.60
C VAL A 70 22.27 13.00 15.84
N GLY A 71 21.85 11.76 15.60
CA GLY A 71 20.50 11.29 15.85
C GLY A 71 20.13 11.26 17.33
N ILE A 72 21.06 10.96 18.23
CA ILE A 72 20.86 11.10 19.69
C ILE A 72 20.58 12.57 20.05
N GLY A 73 21.24 13.50 19.38
CA GLY A 73 21.04 14.96 19.50
C GLY A 73 19.80 15.53 18.80
N MET A 74 18.94 14.69 18.19
CA MET A 74 17.81 15.12 17.35
C MET A 74 16.86 16.12 18.03
N ASN A 75 16.65 15.99 19.35
CA ASN A 75 15.79 16.90 20.10
C ASN A 75 16.25 18.36 20.05
N ALA A 76 17.56 18.62 19.94
CA ALA A 76 18.07 19.97 19.77
C ALA A 76 17.62 20.58 18.44
N MET A 77 17.59 19.79 17.36
CA MET A 77 17.10 20.26 16.05
C MET A 77 15.60 20.58 16.10
N LEU A 78 14.82 19.75 16.79
CA LEU A 78 13.38 19.98 16.97
C LEU A 78 13.10 21.27 17.77
N GLN A 79 13.88 21.54 18.81
CA GLN A 79 13.78 22.80 19.56
C GLN A 79 14.11 24.02 18.69
N VAL A 80 15.08 23.92 17.78
CA VAL A 80 15.39 24.98 16.82
C VAL A 80 14.23 25.19 15.83
N LEU A 81 13.63 24.10 15.33
CA LEU A 81 12.42 24.20 14.49
C LEU A 81 11.26 24.88 15.21
N GLU A 82 11.17 24.76 16.53
CA GLU A 82 10.13 25.42 17.32
C GLU A 82 10.44 26.89 17.62
N ASN A 83 11.67 27.20 18.03
CA ASN A 83 12.06 28.50 18.60
C ASN A 83 12.58 29.49 17.56
N ASP A 84 13.26 29.03 16.50
CA ASP A 84 13.98 29.86 15.53
C ASP A 84 13.27 29.93 14.16
N ARG A 85 11.95 29.74 14.14
CA ARG A 85 11.10 29.67 12.91
C ARG A 85 11.27 30.84 11.96
N THR A 86 11.66 32.01 12.46
CA THR A 86 11.83 33.21 11.64
C THR A 86 13.07 33.18 10.75
N ASP A 87 14.04 32.30 11.03
CA ASP A 87 15.31 32.23 10.31
C ASP A 87 15.35 31.02 9.36
N CYS A 88 15.07 31.24 8.08
CA CYS A 88 15.03 30.14 7.10
C CYS A 88 16.38 29.42 6.92
N GLU A 89 17.51 30.07 7.25
CA GLU A 89 18.84 29.46 7.09
C GLU A 89 19.09 28.37 8.14
N ILE A 90 18.88 28.67 9.43
CA ILE A 90 19.03 27.66 10.50
C ILE A 90 18.00 26.55 10.36
N ILE A 91 16.74 26.89 10.02
CA ILE A 91 15.67 25.92 9.79
C ILE A 91 16.05 24.95 8.66
N GLY A 92 16.58 25.48 7.55
CA GLY A 92 17.08 24.65 6.45
C GLY A 92 18.16 23.67 6.90
N TYR A 93 19.14 24.11 7.69
CA TYR A 93 20.19 23.23 8.22
C TYR A 93 19.63 22.15 9.16
N CYS A 94 18.69 22.51 10.03
CA CYS A 94 18.03 21.55 10.92
C CYS A 94 17.25 20.49 10.14
N LEU A 95 16.43 20.90 9.17
CA LEU A 95 15.67 19.97 8.34
C LEU A 95 16.57 19.04 7.52
N ASP A 96 17.65 19.56 6.93
CA ASP A 96 18.63 18.73 6.21
C ASP A 96 19.32 17.73 7.15
N THR A 97 19.67 18.14 8.37
CA THR A 97 20.25 17.25 9.39
C THR A 97 19.28 16.14 9.76
N LEU A 98 18.00 16.47 9.97
CA LEU A 98 16.94 15.49 10.23
C LEU A 98 16.70 14.56 9.05
N CYS A 99 16.80 15.04 7.81
CA CYS A 99 16.73 14.21 6.61
C CYS A 99 17.83 13.14 6.61
N HIS A 100 19.07 13.52 6.95
CA HIS A 100 20.18 12.57 7.04
C HIS A 100 19.93 11.54 8.15
N VAL A 101 19.55 11.98 9.35
CA VAL A 101 19.27 11.10 10.49
C VAL A 101 18.17 10.07 10.18
N THR A 102 17.11 10.48 9.48
CA THR A 102 15.94 9.64 9.17
C THR A 102 16.00 8.96 7.80
N SER A 103 17.09 9.10 7.04
CA SER A 103 17.23 8.53 5.69
C SER A 103 16.95 7.02 5.65
N PRO A 104 16.09 6.51 4.76
CA PRO A 104 15.92 5.05 4.62
C PRO A 104 17.17 4.38 4.02
N GLU A 105 18.01 5.15 3.33
CA GLU A 105 19.24 4.66 2.69
C GLU A 105 20.45 4.80 3.64
N GLN A 106 21.38 3.85 3.53
CA GLN A 106 22.69 3.89 4.17
C GLN A 106 23.62 4.81 3.35
N PHE A 107 24.44 5.60 4.05
CA PHE A 107 25.40 6.48 3.40
C PHE A 107 26.73 5.75 3.13
N GLU A 108 27.40 6.06 2.03
CA GLU A 108 28.74 5.52 1.71
C GLU A 108 29.74 5.84 2.84
N GLU A 109 29.59 7.00 3.49
CA GLU A 109 30.41 7.43 4.61
C GLU A 109 30.24 6.58 5.89
N GLU A 110 29.28 5.64 5.90
CA GLU A 110 28.96 4.75 7.03
C GLU A 110 29.39 3.29 6.78
N GLU A 111 29.87 2.93 5.59
CA GLU A 111 30.20 1.54 5.23
C GLU A 111 31.23 0.90 6.19
N ASP A 112 32.17 1.70 6.69
CA ASP A 112 33.23 1.25 7.60
C ASP A 112 32.79 1.23 9.08
N ASN A 113 31.56 1.66 9.40
CA ASN A 113 31.10 1.78 10.79
C ASN A 113 30.22 0.58 11.19
N PRO A 114 30.73 -0.37 12.02
CA PRO A 114 29.98 -1.57 12.41
C PRO A 114 28.75 -1.27 13.28
N ASN A 115 28.65 -0.08 13.87
CA ASN A 115 27.53 0.31 14.71
C ASN A 115 26.30 0.76 13.92
N VAL A 116 26.47 1.09 12.62
CA VAL A 116 25.36 1.55 11.77
C VAL A 116 24.62 0.34 11.20
N THR A 117 23.48 0.02 11.80
CA THR A 117 22.58 -1.02 11.28
C THR A 117 21.81 -0.53 10.05
N ALA A 118 21.43 -1.44 9.15
CA ALA A 118 20.67 -1.12 7.94
C ALA A 118 19.34 -0.38 8.21
N ASN A 119 18.75 -0.54 9.40
CA ASN A 119 17.46 0.05 9.76
C ASN A 119 17.59 1.27 10.70
N ILE A 120 18.76 1.91 10.76
CA ILE A 120 18.99 3.04 11.68
C ILE A 120 18.02 4.22 11.42
N GLY A 121 17.69 4.50 10.16
CA GLY A 121 16.74 5.55 9.79
C GLY A 121 15.33 5.30 10.28
N GLU A 122 14.90 4.03 10.26
CA GLU A 122 13.61 3.61 10.81
C GLU A 122 13.57 3.78 12.33
N GLN A 123 14.63 3.38 13.04
CA GLN A 123 14.73 3.56 14.50
C GLN A 123 14.66 5.04 14.90
N PHE A 124 15.38 5.93 14.20
CA PHE A 124 15.26 7.36 14.47
C PHE A 124 13.90 7.93 14.08
N THR A 125 13.24 7.36 13.07
CA THR A 125 11.86 7.71 12.73
C THR A 125 10.90 7.36 13.85
N GLU A 126 11.02 6.17 14.46
CA GLU A 126 10.24 5.80 15.64
C GLU A 126 10.44 6.78 16.80
N ILE A 127 11.68 7.17 17.06
CA ILE A 127 12.00 8.16 18.10
C ILE A 127 11.36 9.52 17.76
N PHE A 128 11.43 9.94 16.50
CA PHE A 128 10.85 11.20 16.03
C PHE A 128 9.34 11.25 16.22
N ILE A 129 8.62 10.17 15.91
CA ILE A 129 7.15 10.14 15.95
C ILE A 129 6.57 9.84 17.33
N LYS A 130 7.39 9.49 18.34
CA LYS A 130 6.92 9.38 19.75
C LYS A 130 6.20 10.65 20.22
N ASN A 131 6.62 11.81 19.71
CA ASN A 131 5.83 13.03 19.81
C ASN A 131 5.27 13.41 18.43
N SER A 132 3.97 13.23 18.24
CA SER A 132 3.28 13.54 16.97
C SER A 132 3.37 15.02 16.58
N ASP A 133 3.57 15.92 17.53
CA ASP A 133 3.72 17.36 17.26
C ASP A 133 4.95 17.65 16.41
N ASN A 134 5.97 16.78 16.45
CA ASN A 134 7.16 16.91 15.61
C ASN A 134 6.80 16.85 14.12
N VAL A 135 5.86 15.99 13.72
CA VAL A 135 5.36 15.93 12.33
C VAL A 135 4.60 17.22 11.99
N CYS A 136 3.81 17.74 12.93
CA CYS A 136 3.11 19.02 12.75
C CYS A 136 4.07 20.20 12.56
N LEU A 137 5.23 20.21 13.23
CA LEU A 137 6.28 21.21 13.01
C LEU A 137 6.81 21.16 11.57
N VAL A 138 7.06 19.96 11.04
CA VAL A 138 7.55 19.80 9.66
C VAL A 138 6.46 20.18 8.66
N LEU A 139 5.19 19.84 8.91
CA LEU A 139 4.06 20.28 8.08
C LEU A 139 3.92 21.81 8.04
N ALA A 140 4.18 22.50 9.16
CA ALA A 140 4.19 23.96 9.18
C ALA A 140 5.33 24.54 8.32
N CYS A 141 6.48 23.87 8.26
CA CYS A 141 7.61 24.29 7.40
C CYS A 141 7.28 24.22 5.89
N LEU A 142 6.26 23.46 5.46
CA LEU A 142 5.84 23.42 4.06
C LEU A 142 5.23 24.76 3.59
N GLU A 143 4.66 25.54 4.50
CA GLU A 143 4.05 26.83 4.20
C GLU A 143 5.10 27.89 3.82
N GLU A 144 6.31 27.75 4.34
CA GLU A 144 7.43 28.66 4.05
C GLU A 144 7.81 28.64 2.58
N TYR A 145 7.95 29.82 1.95
CA TYR A 145 8.29 29.91 0.52
C TYR A 145 9.79 29.73 0.23
N ASP A 146 10.65 29.83 1.24
CA ASP A 146 12.09 29.59 1.08
C ASP A 146 12.36 28.17 0.56
N PHE A 147 13.12 28.09 -0.53
CA PHE A 147 13.40 26.81 -1.20
C PHE A 147 14.08 25.81 -0.27
N ARG A 148 15.02 26.26 0.57
CA ARG A 148 15.81 25.39 1.45
C ARG A 148 14.93 24.74 2.49
N VAL A 149 14.01 25.51 3.08
CA VAL A 149 13.08 25.03 4.09
C VAL A 149 12.06 24.08 3.48
N ARG A 150 11.36 24.53 2.43
CA ARG A 150 10.27 23.77 1.80
C ARG A 150 10.76 22.45 1.24
N TRP A 151 11.88 22.46 0.51
CA TRP A 151 12.43 21.25 -0.10
C TRP A 151 12.90 20.24 0.95
N ALA A 152 13.61 20.71 1.99
CA ALA A 152 14.06 19.84 3.06
C ALA A 152 12.88 19.26 3.87
N ALA A 153 11.80 20.03 4.07
CA ALA A 153 10.58 19.53 4.72
C ALA A 153 9.88 18.44 3.89
N ILE A 154 9.78 18.61 2.57
CA ILE A 154 9.24 17.57 1.65
C ILE A 154 10.06 16.29 1.76
N LYS A 155 11.39 16.40 1.70
CA LYS A 155 12.30 15.26 1.83
C LYS A 155 12.18 14.56 3.17
N LEU A 156 12.14 15.32 4.26
CA LEU A 156 11.98 14.76 5.59
C LEU A 156 10.67 13.97 5.70
N LEU A 157 9.55 14.55 5.27
CA LEU A 157 8.25 13.86 5.27
C LEU A 157 8.26 12.61 4.39
N THR A 158 8.97 12.64 3.26
CA THR A 158 9.14 11.49 2.36
C THR A 158 9.91 10.38 3.05
N ASN A 159 11.02 10.69 3.74
CA ASN A 159 11.80 9.71 4.51
C ASN A 159 10.96 9.11 5.65
N LEU A 160 10.24 9.95 6.39
CA LEU A 160 9.36 9.50 7.47
C LEU A 160 8.26 8.55 6.96
N LEU A 161 7.63 8.88 5.81
CA LEU A 161 6.64 8.01 5.17
C LEU A 161 7.23 6.70 4.63
N ALA A 162 8.46 6.73 4.12
CA ALA A 162 9.15 5.52 3.64
C ALA A 162 9.40 4.54 4.81
N ASN A 163 9.80 5.07 5.97
CA ASN A 163 10.10 4.27 7.16
C ASN A 163 8.82 3.79 7.89
N ARG A 164 7.87 4.71 8.16
CA ARG A 164 6.65 4.43 8.95
C ARG A 164 5.38 4.96 8.28
N PRO A 165 4.94 4.35 7.17
CA PRO A 165 3.85 4.89 6.34
C PRO A 165 2.53 5.03 7.09
N LYS A 166 2.10 4.00 7.82
CA LYS A 166 0.78 3.99 8.50
C LYS A 166 0.71 5.04 9.61
N GLU A 167 1.72 5.07 10.48
CA GLU A 167 1.77 5.98 11.64
C GLU A 167 1.85 7.43 11.19
N ILE A 168 2.69 7.74 10.19
CA ILE A 168 2.78 9.10 9.64
C ILE A 168 1.47 9.51 8.95
N GLN A 169 0.85 8.62 8.17
CA GLN A 169 -0.45 8.89 7.54
C GLN A 169 -1.53 9.21 8.58
N GLU A 170 -1.57 8.48 9.71
CA GLU A 170 -2.50 8.73 10.81
C GLU A 170 -2.27 10.10 11.45
N ILE A 171 -1.01 10.46 11.72
CA ILE A 171 -0.65 11.78 12.27
C ILE A 171 -1.03 12.91 11.30
N VAL A 172 -0.74 12.77 10.01
CA VAL A 172 -1.09 13.76 8.97
C VAL A 172 -2.60 13.91 8.85
N LEU A 173 -3.36 12.82 8.98
CA LEU A 173 -4.82 12.82 8.88
C LEU A 173 -5.51 13.59 10.01
N VAL A 174 -4.97 13.50 11.24
CA VAL A 174 -5.50 14.26 12.39
C VAL A 174 -4.98 15.69 12.44
N SER A 175 -3.88 15.99 11.74
CA SER A 175 -3.30 17.32 11.69
C SER A 175 -4.19 18.31 10.91
N PRO A 176 -4.49 19.50 11.46
CA PRO A 176 -5.29 20.51 10.78
C PRO A 176 -4.68 20.89 9.43
N MET A 177 -5.45 20.72 8.35
CA MET A 177 -5.03 21.01 6.97
C MET A 177 -3.75 20.27 6.54
N GLY A 178 -3.38 19.15 7.19
CA GLY A 178 -2.13 18.45 6.91
C GLY A 178 -1.99 18.01 5.44
N VAL A 179 -3.04 17.39 4.90
CA VAL A 179 -3.09 16.97 3.48
C VAL A 179 -3.18 18.17 2.53
N SER A 180 -3.98 19.19 2.88
CA SER A 180 -4.17 20.39 2.04
C SER A 180 -2.86 21.16 1.84
N LYS A 181 -2.03 21.29 2.89
CA LYS A 181 -0.70 21.91 2.79
C LYS A 181 0.21 21.21 1.79
N MET A 182 0.15 19.87 1.71
CA MET A 182 0.92 19.11 0.72
C MET A 182 0.35 19.25 -0.69
N MET A 183 -0.97 19.34 -0.82
CA MET A 183 -1.64 19.56 -2.10
C MET A 183 -1.25 20.89 -2.74
N ASP A 184 -1.05 21.94 -1.95
CA ASP A 184 -0.61 23.26 -2.43
C ASP A 184 0.83 23.26 -3.00
N LEU A 185 1.62 22.22 -2.73
CA LEU A 185 2.95 22.08 -3.33
C LEU A 185 2.89 21.66 -4.80
N LEU A 186 1.79 21.03 -5.24
CA LEU A 186 1.62 20.60 -6.64
C LEU A 186 1.42 21.79 -7.60
N ILE A 187 1.13 22.99 -7.07
CA ILE A 187 1.03 24.23 -7.85
C ILE A 187 2.28 25.11 -7.73
N ASP A 188 3.34 24.62 -7.08
CA ASP A 188 4.59 25.38 -6.94
C ASP A 188 5.23 25.62 -8.32
N SER A 189 5.65 26.86 -8.58
CA SER A 189 6.28 27.26 -9.83
C SER A 189 7.64 26.59 -10.07
N ARG A 190 8.27 26.06 -9.00
CA ARG A 190 9.58 25.41 -9.07
C ARG A 190 9.37 23.92 -9.31
N GLU A 191 9.73 23.44 -10.50
CA GLU A 191 9.56 22.04 -10.90
C GLU A 191 10.14 21.05 -9.90
N VAL A 192 11.31 21.34 -9.31
CA VAL A 192 11.93 20.49 -8.28
C VAL A 192 11.03 20.27 -7.07
N ILE A 193 10.37 21.34 -6.58
CA ILE A 193 9.44 21.25 -5.44
C ILE A 193 8.19 20.48 -5.85
N ARG A 194 7.62 20.81 -7.01
CA ARG A 194 6.40 20.19 -7.54
C ARG A 194 6.58 18.69 -7.74
N ASN A 195 7.69 18.28 -8.33
CA ASN A 195 7.99 16.89 -8.65
C ASN A 195 8.27 16.07 -7.38
N ASP A 196 9.07 16.59 -6.44
CA ASP A 196 9.30 15.89 -5.16
C ASP A 196 8.02 15.84 -4.30
N ALA A 197 7.18 16.88 -4.35
CA ALA A 197 5.87 16.85 -3.70
C ALA A 197 4.93 15.80 -4.32
N LEU A 198 5.02 15.57 -5.63
CA LEU A 198 4.27 14.50 -6.29
C LEU A 198 4.66 13.13 -5.75
N LEU A 199 5.97 12.87 -5.58
CA LEU A 199 6.48 11.64 -4.96
C LEU A 199 6.01 11.49 -3.50
N LEU A 200 6.03 12.58 -2.73
CA LEU A 200 5.48 12.61 -1.37
C LEU A 200 4.00 12.22 -1.36
N MET A 201 3.19 12.78 -2.27
CA MET A 201 1.77 12.48 -2.40
C MET A 201 1.49 11.03 -2.81
N ILE A 202 2.33 10.44 -3.67
CA ILE A 202 2.25 9.02 -4.02
C ILE A 202 2.42 8.15 -2.77
N GLN A 203 3.41 8.45 -1.92
CA GLN A 203 3.63 7.69 -0.69
C GLN A 203 2.52 7.91 0.33
N LEU A 204 2.07 9.16 0.51
CA LEU A 204 1.00 9.52 1.45
C LEU A 204 -0.33 8.83 1.12
N THR A 205 -0.68 8.71 -0.16
CA THR A 205 -1.95 8.13 -0.61
C THR A 205 -1.94 6.61 -0.69
N LYS A 206 -0.77 5.97 -0.58
CA LYS A 206 -0.63 4.52 -0.74
C LYS A 206 -1.35 3.77 0.38
N GLY A 207 -2.38 3.00 0.01
CA GLY A 207 -3.11 2.11 0.93
C GLY A 207 -4.03 2.81 1.94
N ASN A 208 -4.23 4.13 1.84
CA ASN A 208 -5.05 4.89 2.80
C ASN A 208 -6.28 5.53 2.14
N GLY A 209 -7.43 4.86 2.27
CA GLY A 209 -8.68 5.29 1.63
C GLY A 209 -9.22 6.64 2.13
N ASN A 210 -8.89 7.06 3.35
CA ASN A 210 -9.33 8.35 3.89
C ASN A 210 -8.54 9.51 3.28
N ILE A 211 -7.22 9.39 3.26
CA ILE A 211 -6.35 10.38 2.60
C ILE A 211 -6.67 10.46 1.11
N GLN A 212 -6.83 9.32 0.42
CA GLN A 212 -7.19 9.30 -1.00
C GLN A 212 -8.47 10.09 -1.29
N LYS A 213 -9.48 10.00 -0.42
CA LYS A 213 -10.72 10.79 -0.58
C LYS A 213 -10.43 12.28 -0.40
N ILE A 214 -9.71 12.67 0.66
CA ILE A 214 -9.36 14.07 0.92
C ILE A 214 -8.60 14.66 -0.27
N VAL A 215 -7.58 13.96 -0.77
CA VAL A 215 -6.78 14.39 -1.93
C VAL A 215 -7.66 14.56 -3.18
N ALA A 216 -8.60 13.64 -3.43
CA ALA A 216 -9.54 13.78 -4.54
C ALA A 216 -10.46 15.01 -4.38
N PHE A 217 -10.93 15.30 -3.15
CA PHE A 217 -11.74 16.48 -2.85
C PHE A 217 -10.96 17.80 -3.01
N GLU A 218 -9.65 17.79 -2.75
CA GLU A 218 -8.72 18.93 -2.93
C GLU A 218 -8.32 19.16 -4.40
N ASN A 219 -9.18 18.75 -5.33
CA ASN A 219 -9.03 18.94 -6.77
C ASN A 219 -7.78 18.31 -7.41
N ALA A 220 -7.29 17.18 -6.86
CA ALA A 220 -6.10 16.53 -7.38
C ALA A 220 -6.24 16.08 -8.85
N PHE A 221 -7.41 15.57 -9.26
CA PHE A 221 -7.56 15.04 -10.62
C PHE A 221 -7.39 16.11 -11.71
N ASP A 222 -7.93 17.31 -11.53
CA ASP A 222 -7.70 18.41 -12.46
C ASP A 222 -6.21 18.77 -12.52
N ARG A 223 -5.58 19.00 -11.35
CA ARG A 223 -4.17 19.38 -11.26
C ARG A 223 -3.25 18.37 -11.94
N LEU A 224 -3.46 17.07 -11.69
CA LEU A 224 -2.65 16.00 -12.28
C LEU A 224 -2.87 15.89 -13.79
N LEU A 225 -4.11 16.01 -14.26
CA LEU A 225 -4.41 15.96 -15.70
C LEU A 225 -3.92 17.21 -16.45
N ASP A 226 -3.85 18.37 -15.78
CA ASP A 226 -3.25 19.58 -16.33
C ASP A 226 -1.73 19.41 -16.48
N VAL A 227 -1.04 18.92 -15.45
CA VAL A 227 0.40 18.61 -15.51
C VAL A 227 0.69 17.58 -16.61
N ILE A 228 -0.08 16.49 -16.70
CA ILE A 228 0.08 15.49 -17.76
C ILE A 228 -0.04 16.12 -19.15
N LYS A 229 -0.98 17.04 -19.34
CA LYS A 229 -1.20 17.70 -20.63
C LYS A 229 -0.08 18.67 -20.98
N GLU A 230 0.43 19.43 -20.01
CA GLU A 230 1.54 20.36 -20.17
C GLU A 230 2.85 19.64 -20.50
N GLU A 231 3.07 18.47 -19.89
CA GLU A 231 4.27 17.62 -20.09
C GLU A 231 4.21 16.77 -21.38
N GLY A 232 3.16 16.91 -22.21
CA GLY A 232 3.08 16.22 -23.51
C GLY A 232 2.41 14.84 -23.47
N CYS A 233 1.49 14.58 -22.53
CA CYS A 233 0.70 13.35 -22.43
C CYS A 233 1.59 12.09 -22.40
N SER A 234 1.36 11.11 -23.28
CA SER A 234 2.13 9.86 -23.28
C SER A 234 3.59 10.03 -23.66
N ASP A 235 3.94 11.11 -24.36
CA ASP A 235 5.32 11.45 -24.73
C ASP A 235 6.10 12.16 -23.61
N GLY A 236 5.44 12.49 -22.49
CA GLY A 236 6.08 13.16 -21.36
C GLY A 236 7.06 12.28 -20.57
N GLY A 237 7.85 12.94 -19.72
CA GLY A 237 8.87 12.28 -18.89
C GLY A 237 8.31 11.54 -17.67
N ILE A 238 9.19 11.29 -16.70
CA ILE A 238 8.88 10.60 -15.43
C ILE A 238 7.75 11.30 -14.66
N VAL A 239 7.63 12.64 -14.77
CA VAL A 239 6.57 13.41 -14.11
C VAL A 239 5.16 12.95 -14.52
N VAL A 240 4.97 12.56 -15.79
CA VAL A 240 3.70 12.00 -16.26
C VAL A 240 3.43 10.65 -15.61
N GLU A 241 4.44 9.80 -15.54
CA GLU A 241 4.35 8.50 -14.87
C GLU A 241 3.94 8.66 -13.41
N ASP A 242 4.60 9.56 -12.68
CA ASP A 242 4.31 9.86 -11.27
C ASP A 242 2.87 10.37 -11.10
N CYS A 243 2.40 11.24 -12.00
CA CYS A 243 1.02 11.73 -11.99
C CYS A 243 0.02 10.58 -12.18
N LEU A 244 0.29 9.65 -13.10
CA LEU A 244 -0.54 8.48 -13.33
C LEU A 244 -0.51 7.49 -12.15
N ILE A 245 0.65 7.31 -11.50
CA ILE A 245 0.78 6.49 -10.29
C ILE A 245 -0.05 7.09 -9.16
N LEU A 246 0.00 8.41 -8.97
CA LEU A 246 -0.84 9.07 -7.97
C LEU A 246 -2.32 8.90 -8.30
N MET A 247 -2.73 9.12 -9.55
CA MET A 247 -4.12 8.87 -9.97
C MET A 247 -4.54 7.41 -9.73
N LEU A 248 -3.65 6.45 -9.99
CA LEU A 248 -3.91 5.05 -9.73
C LEU A 248 -4.09 4.77 -8.23
N ASN A 249 -3.27 5.36 -7.35
CA ASN A 249 -3.45 5.26 -5.91
C ASN A 249 -4.81 5.83 -5.46
N LEU A 250 -5.25 6.94 -6.04
CA LEU A 250 -6.53 7.56 -5.71
C LEU A 250 -7.73 6.74 -6.17
N LEU A 251 -7.61 5.96 -7.25
CA LEU A 251 -8.72 5.24 -7.87
C LEU A 251 -8.77 3.76 -7.50
N LYS A 252 -7.61 3.10 -7.36
CA LYS A 252 -7.54 1.66 -7.10
C LYS A 252 -8.17 1.33 -5.75
N ASN A 253 -9.13 0.41 -5.75
CA ASN A 253 -9.87 -0.03 -4.57
C ASN A 253 -10.61 1.10 -3.81
N ASN A 254 -10.95 2.21 -4.49
CA ASN A 254 -11.66 3.33 -3.89
C ASN A 254 -12.92 3.70 -4.71
N PRO A 255 -14.08 3.06 -4.45
CA PRO A 255 -15.28 3.25 -5.26
C PRO A 255 -15.83 4.69 -5.17
N SER A 256 -15.62 5.38 -4.05
CA SER A 256 -16.01 6.79 -3.89
C SER A 256 -15.25 7.67 -4.88
N ASN A 257 -13.93 7.50 -4.97
CA ASN A 257 -13.11 8.28 -5.88
C ASN A 257 -13.35 7.90 -7.35
N GLN A 258 -13.59 6.62 -7.65
CA GLN A 258 -13.95 6.20 -9.00
C GLN A 258 -15.27 6.82 -9.47
N GLN A 259 -16.27 6.88 -8.59
CA GLN A 259 -17.54 7.53 -8.89
C GLN A 259 -17.35 9.04 -9.07
N PHE A 260 -16.61 9.70 -8.18
CA PHE A 260 -16.26 11.11 -8.30
C PHE A 260 -15.53 11.41 -9.62
N PHE A 261 -14.58 10.55 -10.00
CA PHE A 261 -13.84 10.68 -11.25
C PHE A 261 -14.74 10.56 -12.49
N LYS A 262 -15.73 9.66 -12.44
CA LYS A 262 -16.72 9.48 -13.50
C LYS A 262 -17.67 10.68 -13.59
N GLU A 263 -18.22 11.13 -12.46
CA GLU A 263 -19.17 12.24 -12.41
C GLU A 263 -18.52 13.58 -12.77
N GLY A 264 -17.25 13.78 -12.41
CA GLY A 264 -16.45 14.96 -12.76
C GLY A 264 -16.03 15.03 -14.24
N SER A 265 -16.49 14.11 -15.10
CA SER A 265 -16.17 14.07 -16.53
C SER A 265 -14.66 13.99 -16.83
N TYR A 266 -13.87 13.39 -15.92
CA TYR A 266 -12.42 13.25 -16.11
C TYR A 266 -12.05 12.14 -17.09
N ILE A 267 -12.94 11.16 -17.32
CA ILE A 267 -12.71 10.03 -18.23
C ILE A 267 -12.36 10.51 -19.64
N GLN A 268 -13.05 11.53 -20.16
CA GLN A 268 -12.80 12.05 -21.51
C GLN A 268 -11.44 12.75 -21.63
N ARG A 269 -10.90 13.27 -20.52
CA ARG A 269 -9.58 13.93 -20.48
C ARG A 269 -8.42 12.94 -20.60
N LEU A 270 -8.69 11.64 -20.44
CA LEU A 270 -7.71 10.57 -20.61
C LEU A 270 -7.49 10.18 -22.09
N ALA A 271 -8.42 10.50 -22.98
CA ALA A 271 -8.37 10.09 -24.38
C ALA A 271 -7.11 10.56 -25.14
N PRO A 272 -6.63 11.81 -24.97
CA PRO A 272 -5.42 12.28 -25.67
C PRO A 272 -4.15 11.47 -25.34
N MET A 273 -4.11 10.77 -24.20
CA MET A 273 -2.97 9.92 -23.86
C MET A 273 -2.88 8.65 -24.70
N LEU A 274 -4.00 8.23 -25.31
CA LEU A 274 -4.10 7.02 -26.13
C LEU A 274 -3.90 7.32 -27.63
N GLU A 275 -3.70 8.59 -28.00
CA GLU A 275 -3.41 8.98 -29.38
C GLU A 275 -1.98 8.56 -29.74
N LEU A 276 -1.88 7.44 -30.46
CA LEU A 276 -0.63 6.98 -31.05
C LEU A 276 -0.46 7.66 -32.41
N SER A 277 0.61 8.43 -32.60
CA SER A 277 0.92 9.06 -33.88
C SER A 277 1.08 8.00 -34.97
N THR A 278 0.27 8.07 -36.02
CA THR A 278 0.28 7.12 -37.15
C THR A 278 1.54 7.20 -38.02
N ASP A 279 2.36 8.24 -37.84
CA ASP A 279 3.54 8.50 -38.68
C ASP A 279 4.86 7.94 -38.09
N GLN A 280 4.81 7.21 -36.96
CA GLN A 280 5.98 6.64 -36.27
C GLN A 280 6.35 5.22 -36.72
N ASP A 281 6.05 4.86 -37.98
CA ASP A 281 6.31 3.52 -38.53
C ASP A 281 7.81 3.13 -38.64
N GLN A 282 8.75 4.01 -38.27
CA GLN A 282 10.20 3.71 -38.34
C GLN A 282 10.99 3.96 -37.04
N ALA A 283 10.40 4.56 -36.02
CA ALA A 283 11.03 4.77 -34.72
C ALA A 283 10.08 4.24 -33.65
N GLY A 284 10.37 3.05 -33.11
CA GLY A 284 9.55 2.43 -32.06
C GLY A 284 9.35 3.35 -30.85
N MET A 285 8.35 3.03 -30.03
CA MET A 285 8.02 3.80 -28.82
C MET A 285 9.21 3.82 -27.84
N SER A 286 9.46 4.98 -27.22
CA SER A 286 10.46 5.07 -26.15
C SER A 286 10.05 4.22 -24.93
N PRO A 287 11.00 3.71 -24.13
CA PRO A 287 10.67 2.99 -22.90
C PRO A 287 9.77 3.78 -21.94
N GLN A 288 10.00 5.11 -21.81
CA GLN A 288 9.17 5.98 -20.98
C GLN A 288 7.74 6.09 -21.50
N LYS A 289 7.54 6.23 -22.81
CA LYS A 289 6.21 6.25 -23.42
C LYS A 289 5.45 4.95 -23.17
N VAL A 290 6.14 3.81 -23.24
CA VAL A 290 5.56 2.51 -22.89
C VAL A 290 5.16 2.46 -21.41
N SER A 291 6.00 2.96 -20.50
CA SER A 291 5.69 3.06 -19.07
C SER A 291 4.44 3.91 -18.82
N ASN A 292 4.40 5.11 -19.39
CA ASN A 292 3.26 6.03 -19.28
C ASN A 292 1.96 5.40 -19.80
N LEU A 293 2.01 4.77 -20.98
CA LEU A 293 0.85 4.05 -21.53
C LEU A 293 0.42 2.89 -20.65
N HIS A 294 1.37 2.15 -20.06
CA HIS A 294 1.07 1.07 -19.15
C HIS A 294 0.33 1.56 -17.89
N CYS A 295 0.85 2.60 -17.22
CA CYS A 295 0.19 3.20 -16.05
C CYS A 295 -1.18 3.78 -16.41
N MET A 296 -1.30 4.42 -17.57
CA MET A 296 -2.55 4.95 -18.08
C MET A 296 -3.62 3.85 -18.30
N LEU A 297 -3.22 2.70 -18.86
CA LEU A 297 -4.10 1.54 -18.99
C LEU A 297 -4.48 0.95 -17.62
N GLN A 298 -3.58 0.99 -16.64
CA GLN A 298 -3.91 0.58 -15.26
C GLN A 298 -4.95 1.50 -14.62
N VAL A 299 -4.87 2.82 -14.85
CA VAL A 299 -5.88 3.79 -14.41
C VAL A 299 -7.25 3.47 -15.02
N VAL A 300 -7.31 3.24 -16.33
CA VAL A 300 -8.56 2.83 -17.01
C VAL A 300 -9.10 1.52 -16.44
N ARG A 301 -8.22 0.53 -16.26
CA ARG A 301 -8.58 -0.76 -15.67
C ARG A 301 -9.14 -0.61 -14.25
N ALA A 302 -8.61 0.31 -13.44
CA ALA A 302 -9.12 0.59 -12.10
C ALA A 302 -10.56 1.12 -12.12
N LEU A 303 -10.96 1.88 -13.15
CA LEU A 303 -12.32 2.42 -13.32
C LEU A 303 -13.35 1.37 -13.77
N VAL A 304 -12.91 0.30 -14.44
CA VAL A 304 -13.79 -0.73 -15.03
C VAL A 304 -13.68 -2.10 -14.37
N CYS A 305 -12.92 -2.23 -13.28
CA CYS A 305 -12.63 -3.51 -12.68
C CYS A 305 -13.92 -4.18 -12.13
N PRO A 306 -14.30 -5.39 -12.59
CA PRO A 306 -15.49 -6.11 -12.14
C PRO A 306 -15.50 -6.45 -10.64
N SER A 307 -14.35 -6.36 -9.99
CA SER A 307 -14.15 -6.65 -8.56
C SER A 307 -14.68 -5.58 -7.62
N ASN A 308 -15.35 -4.53 -8.13
CA ASN A 308 -16.04 -3.58 -7.26
C ASN A 308 -17.28 -4.24 -6.66
N PRO A 309 -17.31 -4.54 -5.35
CA PRO A 309 -18.49 -5.16 -4.71
C PRO A 309 -19.74 -4.30 -4.91
N GLN A 310 -19.59 -2.98 -5.07
CA GLN A 310 -20.69 -2.07 -5.36
C GLN A 310 -21.27 -2.24 -6.76
N GLN A 311 -20.43 -2.44 -7.79
CA GLN A 311 -20.93 -2.72 -9.15
C GLN A 311 -21.54 -4.11 -9.25
N ALA A 312 -20.94 -5.11 -8.61
CA ALA A 312 -21.51 -6.44 -8.52
C ALA A 312 -22.87 -6.40 -7.81
N LEU A 313 -22.97 -5.72 -6.67
CA LEU A 313 -24.22 -5.55 -5.93
C LEU A 313 -25.27 -4.80 -6.77
N GLN A 314 -24.88 -3.75 -7.50
CA GLN A 314 -25.81 -2.95 -8.30
C GLN A 314 -26.29 -3.69 -9.56
N GLN A 315 -25.43 -4.49 -10.20
CA GLN A 315 -25.83 -5.42 -11.26
C GLN A 315 -26.75 -6.51 -10.73
N GLN A 316 -26.45 -7.04 -9.54
CA GLN A 316 -27.26 -8.07 -8.91
C GLN A 316 -28.63 -7.53 -8.47
N LEU A 317 -28.68 -6.29 -7.97
CA LEU A 317 -29.92 -5.60 -7.62
C LEU A 317 -30.76 -5.30 -8.87
N ALA A 318 -30.15 -4.82 -9.94
CA ALA A 318 -30.83 -4.63 -11.23
C ALA A 318 -31.35 -5.96 -11.81
N HIS A 319 -30.60 -7.05 -11.66
CA HIS A 319 -31.03 -8.39 -12.08
C HIS A 319 -32.20 -8.90 -11.23
N GLN A 320 -32.17 -8.71 -9.91
CA GLN A 320 -33.25 -9.06 -9.01
C GLN A 320 -34.52 -8.24 -9.30
N GLU A 321 -34.40 -6.94 -9.55
CA GLU A 321 -35.53 -6.08 -9.93
C GLU A 321 -36.17 -6.51 -11.26
N ALA A 322 -35.35 -6.86 -12.26
CA ALA A 322 -35.86 -7.38 -13.53
C ALA A 322 -36.63 -8.69 -13.34
N LYS A 323 -36.10 -9.60 -12.50
CA LYS A 323 -36.72 -10.89 -12.23
C LYS A 323 -38.01 -10.78 -11.42
N VAL A 324 -38.06 -9.85 -10.46
CA VAL A 324 -39.30 -9.52 -9.73
C VAL A 324 -40.36 -9.01 -10.70
N ARG A 325 -39.99 -8.11 -11.63
CA ARG A 325 -40.94 -7.58 -12.62
C ARG A 325 -41.49 -8.66 -13.56
N GLU A 326 -40.64 -9.58 -13.99
CA GLU A 326 -41.03 -10.73 -14.81
C GLU A 326 -41.99 -11.68 -14.05
N LEU A 327 -41.64 -12.05 -12.81
CA LEU A 327 -42.47 -12.92 -11.97
C LEU A 327 -43.82 -12.29 -11.63
N SER A 328 -43.86 -10.97 -11.38
CA SER A 328 -45.12 -10.24 -11.17
C SER A 328 -46.01 -10.29 -12.41
N GLY A 329 -45.45 -10.10 -13.61
CA GLY A 329 -46.20 -10.21 -14.87
C GLY A 329 -46.75 -11.63 -15.10
N ALA A 330 -45.94 -12.66 -14.85
CA ALA A 330 -46.37 -14.05 -14.96
C ALA A 330 -47.48 -14.40 -13.95
N LEU A 331 -47.41 -13.85 -12.74
CA LEU A 331 -48.44 -14.04 -11.71
C LEU A 331 -49.77 -13.40 -12.12
N GLU A 332 -49.76 -12.16 -12.63
CA GLU A 332 -50.97 -11.50 -13.14
C GLU A 332 -51.60 -12.30 -14.30
N GLN A 333 -50.78 -12.78 -15.22
CA GLN A 333 -51.25 -13.57 -16.34
C GLN A 333 -51.88 -14.90 -15.87
N SER A 334 -51.25 -15.59 -14.92
CA SER A 334 -51.80 -16.80 -14.31
C SER A 334 -53.09 -16.54 -13.54
N GLN A 335 -53.22 -15.41 -12.84
CA GLN A 335 -54.44 -15.03 -12.13
C GLN A 335 -55.60 -14.76 -13.11
N SER A 336 -55.32 -14.08 -14.22
CA SER A 336 -56.34 -13.83 -15.26
C SER A 336 -56.86 -15.14 -15.89
N SER A 337 -55.97 -16.10 -16.16
CA SER A 337 -56.34 -17.40 -16.69
C SER A 337 -57.17 -18.21 -15.69
N ASN A 338 -56.86 -18.13 -14.39
CA ASN A 338 -57.63 -18.80 -13.35
C ASN A 338 -59.03 -18.21 -13.20
N ALA A 339 -59.18 -16.89 -13.29
CA ALA A 339 -60.48 -16.23 -13.29
C ALA A 339 -61.34 -16.69 -14.48
N GLN A 340 -60.76 -16.75 -15.68
CA GLN A 340 -61.45 -17.26 -16.88
C GLN A 340 -61.88 -18.73 -16.72
N LEU A 341 -61.03 -19.57 -16.13
CA LEU A 341 -61.37 -20.98 -15.86
C LEU A 341 -62.46 -21.11 -14.78
N GLN A 342 -62.47 -20.23 -13.78
CA GLN A 342 -63.55 -20.17 -12.79
C GLN A 342 -64.89 -19.77 -13.45
N ASP A 343 -64.89 -18.75 -14.30
CA ASP A 343 -66.08 -18.32 -15.05
C ASP A 343 -66.61 -19.44 -15.94
N GLN A 344 -65.73 -20.14 -16.66
CA GLN A 344 -66.09 -21.31 -17.45
C GLN A 344 -66.67 -22.44 -16.59
N ASN A 345 -66.11 -22.70 -15.41
CA ASN A 345 -66.63 -23.69 -14.48
C ASN A 345 -68.01 -23.32 -13.93
N ILE A 346 -68.24 -22.04 -13.62
CA ILE A 346 -69.55 -21.55 -13.19
C ILE A 346 -70.58 -21.75 -14.31
N LEU A 347 -70.23 -21.41 -15.55
CA LEU A 347 -71.09 -21.61 -16.71
C LEU A 347 -71.41 -23.10 -16.94
N LEU A 348 -70.39 -23.98 -16.88
CA LEU A 348 -70.59 -25.42 -17.03
C LEU A 348 -71.51 -25.98 -15.94
N LYS A 349 -71.32 -25.56 -14.68
CA LYS A 349 -72.19 -25.96 -13.57
C LYS A 349 -73.63 -25.48 -13.79
N ALA A 350 -73.83 -24.25 -14.25
CA ALA A 350 -75.16 -23.72 -14.57
C ALA A 350 -75.84 -24.50 -15.72
N GLN A 351 -75.10 -24.85 -16.77
CA GLN A 351 -75.61 -25.67 -17.87
C GLN A 351 -75.96 -27.09 -17.44
N LEU A 352 -75.14 -27.71 -16.59
CA LEU A 352 -75.42 -29.03 -16.03
C LEU A 352 -76.63 -29.04 -15.10
N GLN A 353 -76.80 -28.00 -14.29
CA GLN A 353 -77.98 -27.82 -13.44
C GLN A 353 -79.24 -27.65 -14.30
N ALA A 354 -79.20 -26.79 -15.31
CA ALA A 354 -80.32 -26.57 -16.23
C ALA A 354 -80.66 -27.85 -17.03
N ALA A 355 -79.67 -28.62 -17.45
CA ALA A 355 -79.89 -29.91 -18.11
C ALA A 355 -80.47 -30.97 -17.16
N ALA A 356 -80.09 -30.96 -15.88
CA ALA A 356 -80.65 -31.84 -14.85
C ALA A 356 -82.12 -31.48 -14.54
N ASP A 357 -82.44 -30.19 -14.47
CA ASP A 357 -83.80 -29.68 -14.28
C ASP A 357 -84.70 -30.05 -15.50
N LEU A 358 -84.16 -29.95 -16.71
CA LEU A 358 -84.86 -30.40 -17.93
C LEU A 358 -85.09 -31.92 -17.92
N ARG A 359 -84.11 -32.69 -17.43
CA ARG A 359 -84.21 -34.16 -17.32
C ARG A 359 -85.25 -34.62 -16.30
N GLN A 360 -85.45 -33.86 -15.22
CA GLN A 360 -86.52 -34.10 -14.25
C GLN A 360 -87.91 -33.75 -14.81
N GLN A 361 -88.02 -32.80 -15.75
CA GLN A 361 -89.29 -32.48 -16.42
C GLN A 361 -89.66 -33.48 -17.54
N THR A 362 -88.70 -34.18 -18.14
CA THR A 362 -88.94 -35.12 -19.26
C THR A 362 -89.19 -36.59 -18.87
N LEU A 363 -89.46 -36.91 -17.61
CA LEU A 363 -89.94 -38.24 -17.19
C LEU A 363 -91.45 -38.45 -17.39
N SER A 364 -92.09 -37.60 -18.20
CA SER A 364 -93.41 -37.86 -18.76
C SER A 364 -93.35 -37.76 -20.29
N SER A 365 -93.69 -38.86 -20.95
CA SER A 365 -93.93 -39.05 -22.40
C SER A 365 -92.73 -39.18 -23.37
N SER A 366 -92.55 -40.44 -23.79
CA SER A 366 -92.37 -40.96 -25.16
C SER A 366 -91.50 -40.24 -26.21
N ALA A 367 -90.48 -40.98 -26.66
CA ALA A 367 -90.12 -41.34 -28.05
C ALA A 367 -89.45 -40.33 -29.02
N SER A 368 -88.58 -40.94 -29.85
CA SER A 368 -88.11 -40.62 -31.22
C SER A 368 -86.96 -39.61 -31.45
N SER A 369 -85.94 -40.10 -32.18
CA SER A 369 -84.76 -39.42 -32.77
C SER A 369 -85.15 -38.42 -33.89
N PRO A 370 -84.28 -37.52 -34.41
CA PRO A 370 -83.29 -37.88 -35.46
C PRO A 370 -81.99 -37.00 -35.59
N LEU A 371 -81.06 -37.50 -36.43
CA LEU A 371 -79.76 -36.99 -36.92
C LEU A 371 -79.66 -35.50 -37.33
N HIS A 372 -78.46 -34.89 -37.15
CA HIS A 372 -77.90 -33.87 -38.07
C HIS A 372 -76.35 -33.95 -38.14
N LEU A 373 -75.82 -34.07 -39.37
CA LEU A 373 -74.40 -34.03 -39.77
C LEU A 373 -73.71 -32.69 -39.44
N LEU A 374 -72.40 -32.74 -39.12
CA LEU A 374 -71.44 -31.65 -39.35
C LEU A 374 -70.16 -32.18 -40.02
N PRO A 375 -69.46 -31.36 -40.83
CA PRO A 375 -68.47 -31.81 -41.80
C PRO A 375 -67.06 -31.92 -41.19
N ALA A 376 -66.26 -32.77 -41.84
CA ALA A 376 -64.84 -32.98 -41.57
C ALA A 376 -64.03 -31.67 -41.72
N GLN A 377 -63.60 -31.11 -40.59
CA GLN A 377 -62.54 -30.10 -40.49
C GLN A 377 -61.48 -30.47 -39.41
N GLY A 378 -61.59 -31.66 -38.82
CA GLY A 378 -60.74 -32.10 -37.71
C GLY A 378 -59.30 -32.45 -38.09
N ASP A 379 -59.06 -33.00 -39.28
CA ASP A 379 -57.76 -33.60 -39.59
C ASP A 379 -56.60 -32.58 -39.70
N HIS A 380 -56.82 -31.40 -40.29
CA HIS A 380 -55.75 -30.41 -40.40
C HIS A 380 -55.42 -29.71 -39.08
N GLN A 381 -56.41 -29.50 -38.22
CA GLN A 381 -56.17 -28.89 -36.90
C GLN A 381 -55.50 -29.88 -35.96
N GLN A 382 -55.84 -31.17 -36.08
CA GLN A 382 -55.23 -32.26 -35.35
C GLN A 382 -53.77 -32.48 -35.78
N GLU A 383 -53.47 -32.44 -37.07
CA GLU A 383 -52.10 -32.55 -37.61
C GLU A 383 -51.18 -31.37 -37.18
N VAL A 384 -51.72 -30.14 -37.14
CA VAL A 384 -50.98 -28.95 -36.67
C VAL A 384 -50.73 -29.03 -35.16
N LEU A 385 -51.70 -29.51 -34.38
CA LEU A 385 -51.55 -29.71 -32.95
C LEU A 385 -50.52 -30.81 -32.64
N GLU A 386 -50.52 -31.92 -33.38
CA GLU A 386 -49.53 -33.00 -33.25
C GLU A 386 -48.12 -32.52 -33.56
N LYS A 387 -47.94 -31.73 -34.64
CA LYS A 387 -46.63 -31.11 -34.94
C LYS A 387 -46.15 -30.20 -33.83
N ARG A 388 -47.03 -29.36 -33.28
CA ARG A 388 -46.69 -28.44 -32.17
C ARG A 388 -46.37 -29.19 -30.88
N LEU A 389 -47.09 -30.27 -30.60
CA LEU A 389 -46.81 -31.18 -29.49
C LEU A 389 -45.42 -31.82 -29.63
N SER A 390 -45.05 -32.23 -30.85
CA SER A 390 -43.73 -32.81 -31.12
C SER A 390 -42.59 -31.80 -30.93
N MET A 391 -42.78 -30.54 -31.33
CA MET A 391 -41.78 -29.49 -31.12
C MET A 391 -41.61 -29.14 -29.64
N LEU A 392 -42.72 -29.00 -28.91
CA LEU A 392 -42.68 -28.75 -27.45
C LEU A 392 -42.03 -29.90 -26.68
N SER A 393 -42.29 -31.14 -27.11
CA SER A 393 -41.63 -32.32 -26.53
C SER A 393 -40.12 -32.30 -26.75
N LEU A 394 -39.67 -31.91 -27.95
CA LEU A 394 -38.25 -31.80 -28.27
C LEU A 394 -37.57 -30.67 -27.49
N GLU A 395 -38.23 -29.52 -27.35
CA GLU A 395 -37.76 -28.38 -26.56
C GLU A 395 -37.63 -28.75 -25.07
N GLN A 396 -38.65 -29.43 -24.53
CA GLN A 396 -38.62 -29.96 -23.17
C GLN A 396 -37.49 -30.97 -22.95
N GLN A 397 -37.19 -31.80 -23.96
CA GLN A 397 -36.06 -32.74 -23.92
C GLN A 397 -34.71 -32.00 -23.88
N THR A 398 -34.55 -30.94 -24.69
CA THR A 398 -33.32 -30.14 -24.71
C THR A 398 -33.09 -29.37 -23.42
N ASP A 399 -34.13 -28.80 -22.82
CA ASP A 399 -33.97 -28.06 -21.56
C ASP A 399 -33.69 -28.99 -20.39
N ARG A 400 -34.26 -30.20 -20.41
CA ARG A 400 -33.92 -31.25 -19.45
C ARG A 400 -32.46 -31.69 -19.56
N ALA A 401 -31.90 -31.73 -20.77
CA ALA A 401 -30.47 -32.02 -20.98
C ALA A 401 -29.57 -30.88 -20.46
N LYS A 402 -29.94 -29.61 -20.68
CA LYS A 402 -29.21 -28.46 -20.12
C LYS A 402 -29.25 -28.45 -18.59
N LEU A 403 -30.41 -28.74 -17.99
CA LEU A 403 -30.55 -28.86 -16.53
C LEU A 403 -29.62 -29.93 -15.96
N ALA A 404 -29.59 -31.11 -16.57
CA ALA A 404 -28.68 -32.19 -16.15
C ALA A 404 -27.20 -31.79 -16.25
N TYR A 405 -26.83 -31.03 -17.29
CA TYR A 405 -25.47 -30.50 -17.43
C TYR A 405 -25.13 -29.51 -16.30
N TYR A 406 -26.01 -28.55 -16.01
CA TYR A 406 -25.80 -27.58 -14.94
C TYR A 406 -25.79 -28.22 -13.55
N GLU A 407 -26.61 -29.25 -13.31
CA GLU A 407 -26.58 -30.02 -12.06
C GLU A 407 -25.25 -30.77 -11.87
N SER A 408 -24.72 -31.35 -12.94
CA SER A 408 -23.41 -32.01 -12.93
C SER A 408 -22.29 -31.00 -12.65
N GLU A 409 -22.32 -29.83 -13.30
CA GLU A 409 -21.29 -28.81 -13.14
C GLU A 409 -21.34 -28.17 -11.74
N ASN A 410 -22.53 -27.92 -11.21
CA ASN A 410 -22.69 -27.45 -9.83
C ASN A 410 -22.17 -28.48 -8.82
N SER A 411 -22.39 -29.78 -9.07
CA SER A 411 -21.85 -30.85 -8.22
C SER A 411 -20.32 -30.89 -8.25
N ARG A 412 -19.72 -30.65 -9.43
CA ARG A 412 -18.25 -30.54 -9.60
C ARG A 412 -17.68 -29.35 -8.84
N LEU A 413 -18.27 -28.17 -9.02
CA LEU A 413 -17.84 -26.93 -8.36
C LEU A 413 -17.99 -27.00 -6.83
N LEU A 414 -19.05 -27.64 -6.33
CA LEU A 414 -19.21 -27.91 -4.89
C LEU A 414 -18.08 -28.81 -4.35
N GLY A 415 -17.65 -29.82 -5.11
CA GLY A 415 -16.51 -30.65 -4.75
C GLY A 415 -15.18 -29.90 -4.71
N GLU A 416 -14.93 -29.01 -5.67
CA GLU A 416 -13.73 -28.15 -5.67
C GLU A 416 -13.72 -27.17 -4.48
N LEU A 417 -14.89 -26.60 -4.14
CA LEU A 417 -15.05 -25.72 -2.98
C LEU A 417 -14.73 -26.44 -1.67
N ASP A 418 -15.15 -27.70 -1.53
CA ASP A 418 -14.89 -28.50 -0.33
C ASP A 418 -13.40 -28.87 -0.20
N GLN A 419 -12.74 -29.20 -1.32
CA GLN A 419 -11.29 -29.41 -1.36
C GLN A 419 -10.52 -28.14 -0.98
N LEU A 420 -10.92 -26.98 -1.51
CA LEU A 420 -10.32 -25.69 -1.18
C LEU A 420 -10.51 -25.35 0.30
N ARG A 421 -11.71 -25.55 0.86
CA ARG A 421 -11.98 -25.36 2.29
C ARG A 421 -11.08 -26.24 3.16
N THR A 422 -10.91 -27.50 2.79
CA THR A 422 -10.04 -28.43 3.52
C THR A 422 -8.57 -27.97 3.49
N ARG A 423 -8.09 -27.51 2.33
CA ARG A 423 -6.72 -26.98 2.19
C ARG A 423 -6.48 -25.72 3.03
N VAL A 424 -7.46 -24.82 3.07
CA VAL A 424 -7.39 -23.60 3.90
C VAL A 424 -7.34 -23.97 5.38
N SER A 425 -8.20 -24.88 5.83
CA SER A 425 -8.21 -25.37 7.22
C SER A 425 -6.87 -25.98 7.65
N VAL A 426 -6.23 -26.78 6.77
CA VAL A 426 -4.89 -27.34 7.04
C VAL A 426 -3.81 -26.26 7.08
N ALA A 427 -3.89 -25.23 6.22
CA ALA A 427 -2.94 -24.13 6.22
C ALA A 427 -3.07 -23.25 7.47
N GLU A 428 -4.31 -22.98 7.91
CA GLU A 428 -4.60 -22.26 9.16
C GLU A 428 -4.06 -23.02 10.39
N GLY A 429 -4.21 -24.35 10.43
CA GLY A 429 -3.64 -25.19 11.48
C GLY A 429 -2.11 -25.07 11.57
N LYS A 430 -1.41 -25.18 10.43
CA LYS A 430 0.05 -25.03 10.38
C LYS A 430 0.53 -23.62 10.76
N ALA A 431 -0.22 -22.59 10.38
CA ALA A 431 0.08 -21.21 10.74
C ALA A 431 -0.05 -21.01 12.25
N ASN A 432 -1.09 -21.57 12.87
CA ASN A 432 -1.26 -21.52 14.33
C ASN A 432 -0.14 -22.28 15.07
N GLU A 433 0.22 -23.48 14.62
CA GLU A 433 1.34 -24.24 15.20
C GLU A 433 2.65 -23.44 15.13
N SER A 434 2.98 -22.88 13.97
CA SER A 434 4.17 -22.05 13.77
C SER A 434 4.14 -20.80 14.66
N GLY A 435 2.98 -20.16 14.83
CA GLY A 435 2.80 -19.02 15.73
C GLY A 435 3.10 -19.38 17.18
N THR A 436 2.59 -20.52 17.66
CA THR A 436 2.85 -20.99 19.03
C THR A 436 4.32 -21.34 19.28
N GLU A 437 5.04 -21.82 18.26
CA GLU A 437 6.47 -22.11 18.36
C GLU A 437 7.30 -20.81 18.41
N LEU A 438 6.91 -19.81 17.62
CA LEU A 438 7.49 -18.47 17.63
C LEU A 438 7.34 -17.78 19.00
N ASP A 439 6.16 -17.88 19.61
CA ASP A 439 5.90 -17.30 20.94
C ASP A 439 6.74 -17.97 22.03
N LYS A 440 6.94 -19.30 21.94
CA LYS A 440 7.85 -20.01 22.86
C LYS A 440 9.29 -19.55 22.69
N LEU A 441 9.79 -19.45 21.46
CA LEU A 441 11.16 -18.98 21.18
C LEU A 441 11.39 -17.54 21.66
N ARG A 442 10.39 -16.66 21.50
CA ARG A 442 10.46 -15.30 22.04
C ARG A 442 10.57 -15.29 23.56
N LYS A 443 9.77 -16.11 24.23
CA LYS A 443 9.84 -16.23 25.69
C LYS A 443 11.20 -16.78 26.14
N ASP A 444 11.71 -17.81 25.48
CA ASP A 444 13.04 -18.35 25.80
C ASP A 444 14.16 -17.32 25.58
N GLN A 445 14.01 -16.44 24.57
CA GLN A 445 14.94 -15.33 24.33
C GLN A 445 14.86 -14.26 25.43
N GLU A 446 13.66 -13.91 25.90
CA GLU A 446 13.46 -12.98 27.02
C GLU A 446 14.07 -13.52 28.32
N ASP A 447 13.83 -14.80 28.64
CA ASP A 447 14.40 -15.47 29.81
C ASP A 447 15.94 -15.51 29.74
N LEU A 448 16.51 -15.72 28.54
CA LEU A 448 17.96 -15.71 28.33
C LEU A 448 18.55 -14.30 28.54
N LEU A 449 17.88 -13.25 28.05
CA LEU A 449 18.31 -11.88 28.25
C LEU A 449 18.29 -11.48 29.73
N GLU A 450 17.28 -11.93 30.49
CA GLU A 450 17.23 -11.74 31.94
C GLU A 450 18.43 -12.39 32.63
N LEU A 451 18.74 -13.65 32.29
CA LEU A 451 19.91 -14.38 32.81
C LEU A 451 21.25 -13.69 32.49
N LEU A 452 21.41 -13.19 31.26
CA LEU A 452 22.62 -12.46 30.85
C LEU A 452 22.77 -11.15 31.62
N THR A 453 21.68 -10.40 31.80
CA THR A 453 21.66 -9.15 32.58
C THR A 453 22.03 -9.42 34.05
N ASP A 454 21.54 -10.53 34.61
CA ASP A 454 21.86 -10.98 35.96
C ASP A 454 23.33 -11.39 36.11
N GLN A 455 23.89 -12.07 35.11
CA GLN A 455 25.32 -12.41 35.06
C GLN A 455 26.19 -11.16 34.96
N GLU A 456 25.84 -10.22 34.09
CA GLU A 456 26.57 -8.96 33.92
C GLU A 456 26.55 -8.13 35.22
N SER A 457 25.40 -8.08 35.90
CA SER A 457 25.28 -7.46 37.22
C SER A 457 26.10 -8.16 38.30
N LYS A 458 26.32 -9.49 38.22
CA LYS A 458 27.25 -10.21 39.10
C LYS A 458 28.71 -9.92 38.76
N MET A 459 29.04 -9.89 37.47
CA MET A 459 30.38 -9.56 36.99
C MET A 459 30.78 -8.15 37.41
N GLN A 460 29.91 -7.16 37.26
CA GLN A 460 30.14 -5.80 37.75
C GLN A 460 30.37 -5.75 39.26
N ARG A 461 29.59 -6.49 40.04
CA ARG A 461 29.79 -6.58 41.51
C ARG A 461 31.16 -7.17 41.86
N TYR A 462 31.59 -8.23 41.18
CA TYR A 462 32.91 -8.82 41.40
C TYR A 462 34.05 -7.89 40.96
N ARG A 463 33.91 -7.20 39.82
CA ARG A 463 34.88 -6.17 39.38
C ARG A 463 35.00 -5.04 40.38
N MET A 464 33.88 -4.54 40.90
CA MET A 464 33.87 -3.47 41.92
C MET A 464 34.55 -3.92 43.21
N GLU A 465 34.31 -5.15 43.66
CA GLU A 465 34.93 -5.71 44.86
C GLU A 465 36.44 -5.96 44.66
N LEU A 466 36.85 -6.46 43.50
CA LEU A 466 38.26 -6.61 43.11
C LEU A 466 38.98 -5.25 43.09
N LYS A 467 38.35 -4.22 42.50
CA LYS A 467 38.87 -2.84 42.49
C LYS A 467 39.02 -2.27 43.91
N ARG A 468 38.08 -2.57 44.81
CA ARG A 468 38.13 -2.16 46.22
C ARG A 468 39.30 -2.81 46.97
N VAL A 469 39.60 -4.07 46.68
CA VAL A 469 40.63 -4.86 47.40
C VAL A 469 42.04 -4.63 46.83
N THR A 470 42.17 -4.45 45.52
CA THR A 470 43.47 -4.37 44.82
C THR A 470 43.85 -2.96 44.37
N GLY A 471 42.88 -2.04 44.27
CA GLY A 471 43.10 -0.67 43.79
C GLY A 471 43.25 -0.53 42.27
N GLN A 472 43.16 -1.62 41.50
CA GLN A 472 43.22 -1.63 40.03
C GLN A 472 41.82 -1.78 39.42
N SER A 473 41.54 -1.07 38.33
CA SER A 473 40.36 -1.32 37.50
C SER A 473 40.61 -2.54 36.62
N PHE A 474 39.66 -3.46 36.59
CA PHE A 474 39.66 -4.64 35.71
C PHE A 474 38.50 -4.47 34.74
N ASP A 475 38.60 -3.45 33.90
CA ASP A 475 37.73 -3.28 32.75
C ASP A 475 38.31 -4.14 31.61
N GLU A 476 37.47 -4.82 30.84
CA GLU A 476 37.88 -5.82 29.82
C GLU A 476 38.51 -5.21 28.55
N ASP A 477 38.94 -3.94 28.60
CA ASP A 477 39.48 -3.23 27.45
C ASP A 477 41.03 -3.20 27.41
N ASP A 478 41.70 -3.79 28.41
CA ASP A 478 43.15 -3.97 28.37
C ASP A 478 43.49 -5.44 27.98
N ASP A 479 43.91 -5.60 26.71
CA ASP A 479 44.65 -6.74 26.12
C ASP A 479 43.87 -8.03 25.73
N VAL A 480 43.00 -7.99 24.70
CA VAL A 480 42.50 -9.22 24.01
C VAL A 480 42.62 -9.16 22.47
N ASP A 481 43.57 -8.40 21.93
CA ASP A 481 43.79 -8.36 20.46
C ASP A 481 44.88 -9.33 19.96
N ASP A 482 45.64 -10.01 20.82
CA ASP A 482 46.84 -10.74 20.39
C ASP A 482 46.76 -12.29 20.31
N GLU A 483 45.64 -12.94 20.69
CA GLU A 483 45.62 -14.43 20.77
C GLU A 483 44.67 -15.17 19.81
N LEU A 484 43.89 -14.46 18.97
CA LEU A 484 43.01 -15.11 17.98
C LEU A 484 43.65 -15.36 16.60
N GLN A 485 44.86 -14.85 16.34
CA GLN A 485 45.57 -15.08 15.07
C GLN A 485 46.37 -16.39 15.00
N ALA A 486 46.41 -17.19 16.07
CA ALA A 486 47.26 -18.40 16.11
C ALA A 486 46.53 -19.72 15.81
N ILE A 487 45.19 -19.75 15.68
CA ILE A 487 44.44 -21.01 15.53
C ILE A 487 44.10 -21.35 14.07
N GLU A 488 44.15 -20.39 13.13
CA GLU A 488 43.85 -20.67 11.71
C GLU A 488 45.04 -21.20 10.89
N ALA A 489 46.23 -21.32 11.47
CA ALA A 489 47.44 -21.68 10.73
C ALA A 489 47.84 -23.16 10.80
N ASN A 490 47.07 -24.05 11.46
CA ASN A 490 47.56 -25.42 11.69
C ASN A 490 46.50 -26.52 11.67
N ASP A 491 45.68 -26.59 10.62
CA ASP A 491 45.02 -27.85 10.23
C ASP A 491 44.85 -27.93 8.70
N GLY A 492 45.99 -27.90 8.02
CA GLY A 492 46.13 -28.44 6.67
C GLY A 492 46.91 -29.75 6.73
N GLU A 493 46.25 -30.89 6.95
CA GLU A 493 46.67 -32.20 6.41
C GLU A 493 45.62 -33.31 6.64
N GLY A 494 44.84 -33.58 5.59
CA GLY A 494 44.43 -34.94 5.16
C GLY A 494 43.37 -35.71 5.95
N LYS A 495 42.22 -35.94 5.31
CA LYS A 495 41.81 -37.31 4.89
C LYS A 495 40.57 -37.34 4.00
N ASP A 496 40.68 -38.22 3.02
CA ASP A 496 39.75 -38.55 1.95
C ASP A 496 38.32 -38.92 2.39
N ALA A 497 37.32 -38.45 1.65
CA ALA A 497 36.06 -39.17 1.43
C ALA A 497 35.39 -38.71 0.11
N PRO A 498 34.68 -39.59 -0.62
CA PRO A 498 34.66 -39.58 -2.08
C PRO A 498 33.50 -38.82 -2.71
N SER A 499 33.75 -38.36 -3.94
CA SER A 499 32.77 -37.88 -4.90
C SER A 499 31.79 -38.98 -5.30
N MET A 500 30.49 -38.71 -5.21
CA MET A 500 29.48 -39.40 -6.03
C MET A 500 28.86 -38.43 -7.02
N ALA A 501 29.23 -38.63 -8.29
CA ALA A 501 28.51 -38.13 -9.45
C ALA A 501 27.53 -39.19 -9.96
N ASN A 502 26.48 -38.70 -10.60
CA ASN A 502 25.54 -39.37 -11.51
C ASN A 502 24.52 -40.37 -10.94
N SER A 503 23.23 -40.06 -11.13
CA SER A 503 22.55 -40.54 -12.35
C SER A 503 21.14 -39.95 -12.50
N SER A 504 20.94 -39.39 -13.70
CA SER A 504 19.67 -39.21 -14.38
C SER A 504 18.87 -40.52 -14.49
N ASN A 505 17.57 -40.48 -14.18
CA ASN A 505 16.58 -41.33 -14.85
C ASN A 505 15.15 -40.78 -14.67
N HIS A 506 14.62 -40.17 -15.73
CA HIS A 506 13.22 -40.31 -16.13
C HIS A 506 13.06 -41.67 -16.84
N PRO A 507 11.89 -42.34 -16.92
CA PRO A 507 10.63 -41.73 -17.40
C PRO A 507 9.31 -42.28 -16.79
N GLY A 508 8.19 -41.65 -17.16
CA GLY A 508 6.81 -42.10 -16.92
C GLY A 508 5.98 -40.94 -16.40
N GLY A 509 5.16 -40.22 -17.16
CA GLY A 509 4.31 -40.67 -18.26
C GLY A 509 3.00 -41.17 -17.68
N PHE A 510 2.05 -40.28 -17.36
CA PHE A 510 0.63 -40.62 -17.37
C PHE A 510 -0.22 -39.38 -17.70
N VAL A 511 -0.93 -39.54 -18.80
CA VAL A 511 -2.05 -38.73 -19.29
C VAL A 511 -3.30 -39.16 -18.53
N CYS A 512 -4.06 -38.20 -18.00
CA CYS A 512 -5.52 -38.10 -18.12
C CYS A 512 -5.93 -36.70 -17.69
#